data_AF-A0A7J2KW48-F1
#
_entry.id   AF-A0A7J2KW48-F1
#
_cell.length_a   1.000
_cell.length_b   1.000
_cell.length_c   1.000
_cell.angle_alpha   90.00
_cell.angle_beta   90.00
_cell.angle_gamma   90.00
#
_symmetry.space_group_name_H-M   'P 1'
#
loop_
_entity.id
_entity.type
_entity.pdbx_description
1 polymer ?
#
loop_
_entity_poly.entity_id
_entity_poly.type
_entity_poly.pdbx_seq_one_letter_code
_entity_poly.pdbx_strand_id
1 'polypeptide(L)'
;MQKVIEIDKESLSGVQKGFHGSHYTDADREVIEVIEASKKFFIRGENHGSSNLLSPNTIFTYCGFPSDSLSVSCRACGRDSVTLNVSSEGISQGGAFNVQSMPHFCVQILTDALDDAEGKQAEYCPKFNILVGGDWFHIGDTVFFYRVMEELQSEGLYSMSDKKMIFGSLDRVTLGCDPELEIISSDGNVRSADGVLGRHEGEIGTDGSGGQVELRPSPCEKPTELVKGIRNLLQEADLKIGTNCLSLKGERYSLGGHIHVGGIKSNQNQIVYMLDDFLGNVFNGVRYTRRDSEGYGHIHEFRDKEHGIEYRTPSSMWLISPRFAKITLKIVKNLVEKLLKDGKVEYNNPPQEKDYVGVAGITSLEYKYFRSMFLGLSSGKVELPDDLVATWKIRKGKERFGKHDISITIREEWDTEIKTPLIKELSKIKVENDVSIILSGLREDRGEKVIGITSQMKKFLPDGFEAIYVDDDNHHVYLPYSFRIRGENKEVIIKMMKEWIMWLATVCPPERITVDRDMINEYFGEE
;
A
#
# COMPACT_ATOMS: atom_id res chain seq x y z
N MET A 1 -22.67 21.18 -2.56
CA MET A 1 -21.58 22.17 -2.57
C MET A 1 -20.33 21.48 -3.09
N GLN A 2 -19.47 22.18 -3.84
CA GLN A 2 -18.15 21.66 -4.19
C GLN A 2 -17.20 21.85 -3.00
N LYS A 3 -16.38 20.84 -2.73
CA LYS A 3 -15.31 20.85 -1.74
C LYS A 3 -13.97 20.77 -2.48
N VAL A 4 -13.00 21.51 -1.99
CA VAL A 4 -11.63 21.55 -2.52
C VAL A 4 -10.68 21.12 -1.41
N ILE A 5 -9.81 20.17 -1.70
CA ILE A 5 -8.66 19.82 -0.87
C ILE A 5 -7.41 20.25 -1.62
N GLU A 6 -6.54 21.00 -0.96
CA GLU A 6 -5.29 21.50 -1.52
C GLU A 6 -4.15 21.17 -0.57
N ILE A 7 -3.01 20.80 -1.13
CA ILE A 7 -1.79 20.49 -0.40
C ILE A 7 -0.72 21.51 -0.72
N ASP A 8 0.12 21.79 0.27
CA ASP A 8 1.27 22.66 0.06
C ASP A 8 2.34 21.90 -0.73
N LYS A 9 2.48 22.20 -2.03
CA LYS A 9 3.53 21.58 -2.86
C LYS A 9 4.95 21.94 -2.41
N GLU A 10 5.16 23.07 -1.73
CA GLU A 10 6.48 23.42 -1.17
C GLU A 10 6.85 22.43 -0.05
N SER A 11 5.87 22.00 0.75
CA SER A 11 6.05 20.97 1.79
C SER A 11 6.32 19.55 1.26
N LEU A 12 6.00 19.27 -0.01
CA LEU A 12 6.35 18.00 -0.68
C LEU A 12 7.84 17.95 -1.08
N SER A 13 8.47 19.11 -1.25
CA SER A 13 9.90 19.24 -1.57
C SER A 13 10.80 19.18 -0.32
N GLY A 14 10.21 18.99 0.86
CA GLY A 14 10.93 18.93 2.13
C GLY A 14 11.31 20.29 2.72
N VAL A 15 10.88 21.40 2.11
CA VAL A 15 11.10 22.74 2.66
C VAL A 15 9.96 23.07 3.61
N GLN A 16 10.09 22.70 4.89
CA GLN A 16 9.21 23.23 5.93
C GLN A 16 9.50 24.72 6.15
N LYS A 17 8.47 25.55 5.96
CA LYS A 17 8.38 26.90 6.55
C LYS A 17 7.71 26.79 7.92
N GLY A 18 8.40 27.23 8.96
CA GLY A 18 7.76 27.68 10.20
C GLY A 18 8.14 26.92 11.46
N PHE A 19 9.19 27.40 12.15
CA PHE A 19 9.21 27.41 13.61
C PHE A 19 8.22 28.49 14.08
N HIS A 20 7.26 28.14 14.94
CA HIS A 20 6.36 29.11 15.58
C HIS A 20 6.44 29.00 17.09
N GLY A 21 6.96 30.06 17.70
CA GLY A 21 6.41 30.67 18.92
C GLY A 21 6.70 30.00 20.25
N SER A 22 7.90 30.23 20.81
CA SER A 22 8.03 30.65 22.21
C SER A 22 9.39 31.35 22.40
N HIS A 23 9.48 32.19 23.43
CA HIS A 23 10.53 33.20 23.64
C HIS A 23 11.97 32.72 23.39
N TYR A 24 12.59 33.28 22.36
CA TYR A 24 13.97 33.02 21.97
C TYR A 24 14.88 34.17 22.47
N THR A 25 16.02 33.80 23.05
CA THR A 25 17.13 34.71 23.38
C THR A 25 17.89 35.12 22.12
N ASP A 26 18.73 36.16 22.16
CA ASP A 26 19.49 36.59 20.97
C ASP A 26 20.38 35.48 20.39
N ALA A 27 20.87 34.55 21.23
CA ALA A 27 21.63 33.35 20.81
C ALA A 27 20.79 32.37 19.97
N ASP A 28 19.48 32.29 20.20
CA ASP A 28 18.60 31.41 19.43
C ASP A 28 18.34 31.93 18.01
N ARG A 29 18.44 33.25 17.78
CA ARG A 29 18.32 33.83 16.43
C ARG A 29 19.52 33.47 15.55
N GLU A 30 20.71 33.46 16.12
CA GLU A 30 21.95 33.14 15.42
C GLU A 30 21.98 31.66 14.99
N VAL A 31 21.52 30.75 15.85
CA VAL A 31 21.35 29.32 15.50
C VAL A 31 20.35 29.12 14.35
N ILE A 32 19.27 29.91 14.32
CA ILE A 32 18.25 29.84 13.25
C ILE A 32 18.86 30.16 11.89
N GLU A 33 19.79 31.12 11.78
CA GLU A 33 20.40 31.48 10.49
C GLU A 33 21.22 30.34 9.90
N VAL A 34 21.99 29.62 10.72
CA VAL A 34 22.77 28.47 10.27
C VAL A 34 21.85 27.29 9.92
N ILE A 35 20.79 27.06 10.71
CA ILE A 35 19.78 26.05 10.39
C ILE A 35 19.10 26.37 9.05
N GLU A 36 18.73 27.62 8.78
CA GLU A 36 18.15 28.01 7.49
C GLU A 36 19.14 27.83 6.33
N ALA A 37 20.40 28.23 6.50
CA ALA A 37 21.45 28.01 5.50
C ALA A 37 21.69 26.50 5.24
N SER A 38 21.57 25.68 6.29
CA SER A 38 21.77 24.23 6.23
C SER A 38 20.73 23.48 5.40
N LYS A 39 19.53 24.05 5.20
CA LYS A 39 18.48 23.43 4.36
C LYS A 39 18.91 23.22 2.91
N LYS A 40 19.94 23.95 2.46
CA LYS A 40 20.57 23.71 1.17
C LYS A 40 21.25 22.33 1.09
N PHE A 41 21.66 21.76 2.22
CA PHE A 41 22.49 20.56 2.31
C PHE A 41 21.84 19.40 3.09
N PHE A 42 21.02 19.70 4.09
CA PHE A 42 20.36 18.75 4.99
C PHE A 42 18.82 18.87 4.91
N ILE A 43 18.11 17.78 5.23
CA ILE A 43 16.64 17.73 5.24
C ILE A 43 16.08 18.29 6.54
N ARG A 44 16.80 18.10 7.65
CA ARG A 44 16.39 18.54 8.99
C ARG A 44 17.51 19.30 9.67
N GLY A 45 17.13 20.32 10.45
CA GLY A 45 17.98 20.94 11.45
C GLY A 45 17.38 20.74 12.83
N GLU A 46 18.16 20.18 13.73
CA GLU A 46 17.77 19.89 15.11
C GLU A 46 18.70 20.63 16.08
N ASN A 47 18.14 21.20 17.14
CA ASN A 47 18.89 21.86 18.20
C ASN A 47 18.83 21.05 19.51
N HIS A 48 19.79 21.27 20.40
CA HIS A 48 19.84 20.66 21.72
C HIS A 48 18.53 20.92 22.50
N GLY A 49 17.92 19.85 23.00
CA GLY A 49 16.57 19.84 23.59
C GLY A 49 15.61 18.87 22.88
N SER A 50 15.92 18.50 21.64
CA SER A 50 15.31 17.37 20.94
C SER A 50 16.04 16.06 21.29
N SER A 51 15.34 14.92 21.25
CA SER A 51 15.83 13.60 21.68
C SER A 51 17.22 13.25 21.14
N ASN A 52 18.04 12.47 21.87
CA ASN A 52 19.38 11.97 21.47
C ASN A 52 19.40 11.01 20.25
N LEU A 53 18.41 11.09 19.35
CA LEU A 53 18.17 10.21 18.23
C LEU A 53 18.17 11.03 16.93
N LEU A 54 19.31 11.02 16.23
CA LEU A 54 19.44 11.73 14.95
C LEU A 54 18.96 10.84 13.79
N SER A 55 18.15 11.43 12.90
CA SER A 55 17.73 10.79 11.65
C SER A 55 18.76 11.05 10.53
N PRO A 56 18.87 10.20 9.49
CA PRO A 56 19.68 10.51 8.32
C PRO A 56 19.30 11.85 7.67
N ASN A 57 20.25 12.52 7.01
CA ASN A 57 20.11 13.86 6.41
C ASN A 57 19.75 14.96 7.42
N THR A 58 20.38 14.94 8.59
CA THR A 58 20.13 15.90 9.68
C THR A 58 21.40 16.65 10.02
N ILE A 59 21.27 17.96 10.25
CA ILE A 59 22.26 18.76 10.96
C ILE A 59 21.83 18.90 12.41
N PHE A 60 22.75 18.72 13.35
CA PHE A 60 22.48 18.79 14.78
C PHE A 60 23.45 19.72 15.49
N THR A 61 22.90 20.64 16.27
CA THR A 61 23.66 21.66 17.01
C THR A 61 23.64 21.38 18.51
N TYR A 62 24.81 21.34 19.15
CA TYR A 62 24.94 21.05 20.59
C TYR A 62 25.63 22.17 21.36
N CYS A 63 25.16 22.47 22.57
CA CYS A 63 25.70 23.47 23.50
C CYS A 63 26.61 22.79 24.53
N GLY A 64 27.91 23.09 24.53
CA GLY A 64 28.89 22.57 25.48
C GLY A 64 29.12 21.06 25.35
N PHE A 65 30.20 20.65 24.69
CA PHE A 65 30.55 19.24 24.55
C PHE A 65 30.89 18.61 25.91
N PRO A 66 30.17 17.58 26.38
CA PRO A 66 30.65 16.77 27.50
C PRO A 66 31.87 15.95 27.05
N SER A 67 32.79 15.71 27.99
CA SER A 67 34.04 14.96 27.79
C SER A 67 33.87 13.49 27.37
N ASP A 68 32.63 13.00 27.36
CA ASP A 68 32.33 11.59 27.27
C ASP A 68 31.43 11.34 26.05
N SER A 69 31.92 10.46 25.17
CA SER A 69 31.32 9.91 23.95
C SER A 69 29.79 10.09 23.76
N LEU A 70 29.38 10.74 22.66
CA LEU A 70 28.00 10.78 22.19
C LEU A 70 27.71 9.52 21.35
N SER A 71 26.97 8.56 21.90
CA SER A 71 26.49 7.41 21.14
C SER A 71 25.19 7.73 20.39
N VAL A 72 25.29 7.94 19.08
CA VAL A 72 24.15 8.14 18.17
C VAL A 72 23.73 6.80 17.59
N SER A 73 22.53 6.32 17.96
CA SER A 73 21.96 5.10 17.39
C SER A 73 21.11 5.39 16.15
N CYS A 74 21.48 4.83 15.00
CA CYS A 74 20.69 4.96 13.77
C CYS A 74 19.52 3.96 13.78
N ARG A 75 18.26 4.45 13.80
CA ARG A 75 17.07 3.59 13.79
C ARG A 75 16.93 2.74 12.52
N ALA A 76 17.51 3.17 11.39
CA ALA A 76 17.30 2.52 10.10
C ALA A 76 17.95 1.11 9.98
N CYS A 77 18.94 0.77 10.82
CA CYS A 77 19.60 -0.55 10.77
C CYS A 77 19.42 -1.41 12.04
N GLY A 78 18.82 -0.87 13.10
CA GLY A 78 18.54 -1.61 14.35
C GLY A 78 19.76 -2.21 15.08
N ARG A 79 21.00 -1.99 14.62
CA ARG A 79 22.22 -2.61 15.20
C ARG A 79 23.50 -1.79 15.17
N ASP A 80 23.56 -0.64 14.49
CA ASP A 80 24.76 0.19 14.51
C ASP A 80 24.54 1.44 15.37
N SER A 81 25.07 1.43 16.59
CA SER A 81 25.31 2.66 17.36
C SER A 81 26.64 3.25 16.91
N VAL A 82 26.61 4.44 16.33
CA VAL A 82 27.82 5.22 16.05
C VAL A 82 28.18 5.95 17.34
N THR A 83 29.25 5.52 17.99
CA THR A 83 29.80 6.24 19.16
C THR A 83 30.75 7.33 18.67
N LEU A 84 30.31 8.58 18.75
CA LEU A 84 31.08 9.77 18.42
C LEU A 84 31.87 10.19 19.67
N ASN A 85 33.20 10.20 19.61
CA ASN A 85 34.05 10.63 20.72
C ASN A 85 34.43 12.10 20.54
N VAL A 86 33.90 12.98 21.38
CA VAL A 86 34.15 14.43 21.30
C VAL A 86 34.92 14.92 22.53
N SER A 87 35.90 15.79 22.31
CA SER A 87 36.72 16.43 23.35
C SER A 87 36.64 17.94 23.17
N SER A 88 36.37 18.66 24.27
CA SER A 88 36.07 20.09 24.30
C SER A 88 37.33 20.94 24.55
N GLU A 89 37.56 21.99 23.76
CA GLU A 89 38.08 23.31 24.20
C GLU A 89 37.48 24.40 23.29
N GLY A 90 37.05 25.52 23.87
CA GLY A 90 36.25 26.56 23.20
C GLY A 90 37.08 27.56 22.40
N ILE A 91 36.52 28.12 21.31
CA ILE A 91 37.27 28.99 20.37
C ILE A 91 36.40 30.11 19.72
N SER A 92 37.04 31.27 19.48
CA SER A 92 36.59 32.44 18.70
C SER A 92 37.06 32.45 17.22
N GLN A 93 36.31 33.10 16.33
CA GLN A 93 36.41 33.09 14.85
C GLN A 93 37.79 33.45 14.23
N GLY A 94 38.19 32.73 13.17
CA GLY A 94 39.15 33.26 12.17
C GLY A 94 40.18 32.32 11.50
N GLY A 95 40.17 31.00 11.68
CA GLY A 95 41.24 30.09 11.20
C GLY A 95 40.94 29.25 9.94
N ALA A 96 41.99 28.72 9.31
CA ALA A 96 41.92 27.64 8.33
C ALA A 96 41.53 26.31 9.02
N PHE A 97 41.21 25.25 8.25
CA PHE A 97 40.73 23.97 8.78
C PHE A 97 41.28 22.77 8.01
N ASN A 98 41.24 21.59 8.64
CA ASN A 98 41.71 20.32 8.07
C ASN A 98 40.71 19.19 8.38
N VAL A 99 40.63 18.22 7.47
CA VAL A 99 39.71 17.08 7.49
C VAL A 99 40.50 15.82 7.84
N GLN A 100 40.20 15.18 8.97
CA GLN A 100 40.85 13.93 9.37
C GLN A 100 39.87 12.76 9.40
N SER A 101 40.21 11.70 8.66
CA SER A 101 39.44 10.45 8.64
C SER A 101 39.69 9.63 9.92
N MET A 102 38.61 9.19 10.58
CA MET A 102 38.67 8.26 11.71
C MET A 102 38.53 6.80 11.24
N PRO A 103 39.01 5.80 12.00
CA PRO A 103 38.86 4.38 11.68
C PRO A 103 37.40 3.87 11.67
N HIS A 104 36.44 4.66 12.13
CA HIS A 104 35.02 4.32 12.16
C HIS A 104 34.17 5.38 11.44
N PHE A 105 33.98 5.22 10.13
CA PHE A 105 32.93 5.79 9.25
C PHE A 105 32.60 7.31 9.28
N CYS A 106 33.16 8.10 10.19
CA CYS A 106 32.92 9.52 10.37
C CYS A 106 34.20 10.33 10.15
N VAL A 107 34.01 11.61 9.86
CA VAL A 107 35.05 12.56 9.49
C VAL A 107 35.02 13.72 10.47
N GLN A 108 36.18 14.08 11.00
CA GLN A 108 36.29 15.20 11.93
C GLN A 108 36.64 16.48 11.21
N ILE A 109 36.00 17.57 11.63
CA ILE A 109 36.24 18.92 11.15
C ILE A 109 36.93 19.68 12.28
N LEU A 110 38.20 20.03 12.08
CA LEU A 110 39.08 20.72 13.04
C LEU A 110 39.39 22.13 12.55
N THR A 111 39.45 23.14 13.42
CA THR A 111 39.82 24.51 13.04
C THR A 111 41.10 24.96 13.74
N ASP A 112 41.89 25.80 13.07
CA ASP A 112 43.19 26.29 13.56
C ASP A 112 43.09 27.54 14.46
N ALA A 113 41.93 27.82 15.05
CA ALA A 113 41.73 29.07 15.77
C ALA A 113 42.19 29.01 17.25
N LEU A 114 43.41 29.50 17.48
CA LEU A 114 44.08 29.88 18.74
C LEU A 114 44.80 28.79 19.56
N ASP A 115 46.13 28.81 19.38
CA ASP A 115 47.22 28.87 20.37
C ASP A 115 47.33 27.90 21.55
N ASP A 116 46.42 26.96 21.84
CA ASP A 116 46.78 25.81 22.72
C ASP A 116 45.82 24.59 22.68
N ALA A 117 44.81 24.53 21.80
CA ALA A 117 43.98 23.32 21.68
C ALA A 117 43.49 23.01 20.26
N GLU A 118 43.85 21.82 19.76
CA GLU A 118 43.18 21.14 18.65
C GLU A 118 41.75 20.76 19.09
N GLY A 119 40.83 21.74 19.09
CA GLY A 119 39.44 21.53 19.48
C GLY A 119 38.59 20.98 18.34
N LYS A 120 37.93 19.84 18.54
CA LYS A 120 36.95 19.29 17.58
C LYS A 120 35.75 20.23 17.46
N GLN A 121 35.45 20.70 16.24
CA GLN A 121 34.35 21.65 16.00
C GLN A 121 33.09 20.98 15.47
N ALA A 122 33.24 19.97 14.61
CA ALA A 122 32.13 19.20 14.07
C ALA A 122 32.56 17.79 13.64
N GLU A 123 31.59 16.91 13.51
CA GLU A 123 31.75 15.56 13.00
C GLU A 123 30.70 15.27 11.92
N TYR A 124 31.15 14.80 10.77
CA TYR A 124 30.30 14.47 9.63
C TYR A 124 30.31 12.95 9.40
N CYS A 125 29.12 12.38 9.21
CA CYS A 125 28.93 10.99 8.83
C CYS A 125 28.42 10.91 7.38
N PRO A 126 29.30 10.64 6.38
CA PRO A 126 28.89 10.54 4.98
C PRO A 126 27.81 9.50 4.73
N LYS A 127 27.91 8.32 5.39
CA LYS A 127 26.98 7.19 5.21
C LYS A 127 25.51 7.56 5.47
N PHE A 128 25.27 8.48 6.39
CA PHE A 128 23.91 8.90 6.78
C PHE A 128 23.62 10.36 6.44
N ASN A 129 24.58 11.07 5.84
CA ASN A 129 24.56 12.52 5.65
C ASN A 129 24.17 13.27 6.94
N ILE A 130 24.88 13.00 8.04
CA ILE A 130 24.63 13.65 9.34
C ILE A 130 25.81 14.56 9.66
N LEU A 131 25.54 15.83 9.98
CA LEU A 131 26.54 16.77 10.49
C LEU A 131 26.18 17.16 11.91
N VAL A 132 27.06 16.82 12.86
CA VAL A 132 26.96 17.28 14.25
C VAL A 132 27.99 18.36 14.45
N GLY A 133 27.62 19.52 14.98
CA GLY A 133 28.65 20.42 15.49
C GLY A 133 28.28 21.16 16.75
N GLY A 134 29.34 21.74 17.32
CA GLY A 134 29.32 22.32 18.65
C GLY A 134 28.99 23.80 18.67
N ASP A 135 29.63 24.50 19.60
CA ASP A 135 29.29 25.86 19.97
C ASP A 135 29.40 26.88 18.83
N TRP A 136 30.17 26.62 17.76
CA TRP A 136 30.24 27.54 16.60
C TRP A 136 28.91 27.68 15.86
N PHE A 137 28.00 26.71 15.96
CA PHE A 137 26.63 26.84 15.44
C PHE A 137 25.82 27.93 16.15
N HIS A 138 26.25 28.35 17.35
CA HIS A 138 25.58 29.37 18.16
C HIS A 138 25.99 30.79 17.82
N ILE A 139 27.02 30.96 16.99
CA ILE A 139 27.57 32.28 16.60
C ILE A 139 26.96 32.76 15.27
N GLY A 140 26.04 31.99 14.66
CA GLY A 140 25.36 32.40 13.44
C GLY A 140 26.25 32.47 12.19
N ASP A 141 27.45 31.88 12.24
CA ASP A 141 28.45 32.02 11.18
C ASP A 141 28.13 31.12 9.97
N THR A 142 27.16 31.58 9.17
CA THR A 142 26.75 30.91 7.92
C THR A 142 27.90 30.81 6.91
N VAL A 143 28.85 31.75 6.92
CA VAL A 143 30.02 31.73 6.03
C VAL A 143 30.92 30.55 6.39
N PHE A 144 31.15 30.32 7.68
CA PHE A 144 31.88 29.16 8.16
C PHE A 144 31.17 27.84 7.80
N PHE A 145 29.85 27.77 7.98
CA PHE A 145 29.05 26.61 7.56
C PHE A 145 29.19 26.30 6.05
N TYR A 146 29.13 27.31 5.17
CA TYR A 146 29.30 27.09 3.73
C TYR A 146 30.70 26.56 3.37
N ARG A 147 31.75 27.05 4.04
CA ARG A 147 33.12 26.56 3.83
C ARG A 147 33.27 25.09 4.21
N VAL A 148 32.68 24.67 5.34
CA VAL A 148 32.65 23.27 5.75
C VAL A 148 32.00 22.40 4.66
N MET A 149 30.87 22.83 4.11
CA MET A 149 30.18 22.08 3.06
C MET A 149 30.95 22.05 1.73
N GLU A 150 31.64 23.14 1.37
CA GLU A 150 32.51 23.20 0.20
C GLU A 150 33.69 22.23 0.30
N GLU A 151 34.29 22.08 1.49
CA GLU A 151 35.40 21.15 1.69
C GLU A 151 34.94 19.69 1.74
N LEU A 152 33.82 19.39 2.40
CA LEU A 152 33.23 18.05 2.33
C LEU A 152 32.94 17.65 0.87
N GLN A 153 32.59 18.62 0.03
CA GLN A 153 32.38 18.40 -1.39
C GLN A 153 33.70 18.25 -2.18
N SER A 154 34.74 19.04 -1.88
CA SER A 154 36.05 18.93 -2.54
C SER A 154 36.73 17.60 -2.25
N GLU A 155 36.57 17.08 -1.03
CA GLU A 155 37.04 15.77 -0.57
C GLU A 155 36.18 14.60 -1.05
N GLY A 156 35.07 14.87 -1.76
CA GLY A 156 34.16 13.84 -2.27
C GLY A 156 33.38 13.08 -1.18
N LEU A 157 33.34 13.63 0.03
CA LEU A 157 32.60 13.08 1.18
C LEU A 157 31.12 13.44 1.15
N TYR A 158 30.77 14.52 0.44
CA TYR A 158 29.40 14.97 0.22
C TYR A 158 29.19 15.27 -1.27
N SER A 159 28.12 14.73 -1.86
CA SER A 159 27.66 15.18 -3.18
C SER A 159 26.26 15.80 -3.10
N MET A 160 26.05 16.86 -3.89
CA MET A 160 24.70 17.42 -4.13
C MET A 160 23.74 16.40 -4.76
N SER A 161 24.25 15.32 -5.37
CA SER A 161 23.44 14.17 -5.81
C SER A 161 22.97 13.26 -4.68
N ASP A 162 23.56 13.34 -3.49
CA ASP A 162 23.23 12.46 -2.35
C ASP A 162 21.95 12.91 -1.64
N LYS A 163 21.49 14.15 -1.92
CA LYS A 163 20.08 14.54 -1.70
C LYS A 163 19.11 13.55 -2.33
N LYS A 164 19.50 12.82 -3.38
CA LYS A 164 18.64 11.91 -4.13
C LYS A 164 18.43 10.55 -3.45
N MET A 165 19.18 10.20 -2.41
CA MET A 165 19.11 8.84 -1.82
C MET A 165 18.05 8.62 -0.73
N ILE A 166 17.24 9.61 -0.33
CA ILE A 166 16.04 9.39 0.52
C ILE A 166 14.82 10.19 0.05
N PHE A 167 14.69 10.36 -1.26
CA PHE A 167 13.41 10.65 -1.87
C PHE A 167 13.04 9.43 -2.72
N GLY A 168 12.11 8.61 -2.22
CA GLY A 168 11.21 7.97 -3.15
C GLY A 168 10.68 9.08 -4.05
N SER A 169 10.88 8.95 -5.37
CA SER A 169 10.27 9.86 -6.32
C SER A 169 8.82 10.08 -5.90
N LEU A 170 8.39 11.34 -5.83
CA LEU A 170 6.97 11.73 -5.69
C LEU A 170 6.05 11.02 -6.71
N ASP A 171 6.63 10.33 -7.68
CA ASP A 171 6.00 9.56 -8.73
C ASP A 171 5.55 8.14 -8.32
N ARG A 172 5.84 7.63 -7.10
CA ARG A 172 5.56 6.22 -6.75
C ARG A 172 4.95 6.03 -5.36
N VAL A 173 3.63 6.22 -5.28
CA VAL A 173 2.84 5.83 -4.10
C VAL A 173 2.80 4.31 -3.99
N THR A 174 3.20 3.78 -2.85
CA THR A 174 3.03 2.36 -2.51
C THR A 174 1.85 2.19 -1.58
N LEU A 175 1.18 1.05 -1.65
CA LEU A 175 0.15 0.64 -0.72
C LEU A 175 0.67 -0.51 0.13
N GLY A 176 0.37 -0.46 1.43
CA GLY A 176 0.39 -1.60 2.33
C GLY A 176 -0.94 -1.65 3.09
N CYS A 177 -1.10 -2.64 3.95
CA CYS A 177 -2.22 -2.71 4.88
C CYS A 177 -1.88 -3.68 6.00
N ASP A 178 -2.59 -3.57 7.12
CA ASP A 178 -2.48 -4.49 8.24
C ASP A 178 -3.86 -4.83 8.85
N PRO A 179 -4.79 -5.38 8.05
CA PRO A 179 -6.13 -5.66 8.52
C PRO A 179 -6.17 -6.76 9.58
N GLU A 180 -7.07 -6.56 10.54
CA GLU A 180 -7.31 -7.42 11.70
C GLU A 180 -8.54 -8.30 11.50
N LEU A 181 -8.46 -9.55 11.98
CA LEU A 181 -9.47 -10.60 11.85
C LEU A 181 -9.69 -11.33 13.18
N GLU A 182 -10.86 -11.92 13.37
CA GLU A 182 -11.13 -12.84 14.48
C GLU A 182 -10.89 -14.30 14.06
N ILE A 183 -10.56 -15.15 15.04
CA ILE A 183 -10.57 -16.61 14.87
C ILE A 183 -11.85 -17.16 15.49
N ILE A 184 -12.67 -17.84 14.69
CA ILE A 184 -13.87 -18.54 15.15
C ILE A 184 -13.58 -20.04 15.19
N SER A 185 -13.74 -20.68 16.33
CA SER A 185 -13.58 -22.13 16.43
C SER A 185 -14.79 -22.90 15.90
N SER A 186 -14.61 -24.20 15.66
CA SER A 186 -15.65 -25.08 15.10
C SER A 186 -16.92 -25.19 15.96
N ASP A 187 -16.84 -24.81 17.23
CA ASP A 187 -17.96 -24.70 18.18
C ASP A 187 -18.64 -23.32 18.16
N GLY A 188 -18.21 -22.40 17.27
CA GLY A 188 -18.75 -21.05 17.11
C GLY A 188 -18.17 -20.01 18.06
N ASN A 189 -17.17 -20.35 18.89
CA ASN A 189 -16.60 -19.41 19.86
C ASN A 189 -15.44 -18.57 19.29
N VAL A 190 -15.36 -17.28 19.65
CA VAL A 190 -14.20 -16.43 19.33
C VAL A 190 -12.98 -16.82 20.17
N ARG A 191 -11.87 -17.13 19.49
CA ARG A 191 -10.57 -17.47 20.08
C ARG A 191 -9.58 -16.32 19.92
N SER A 192 -8.72 -16.16 20.92
CA SER A 192 -7.61 -15.20 20.87
C SER A 192 -6.54 -15.69 19.90
N ALA A 193 -6.02 -14.78 19.06
CA ALA A 193 -5.01 -15.11 18.06
C ALA A 193 -3.70 -15.60 18.69
N ASP A 194 -3.26 -15.01 19.80
CA ASP A 194 -2.06 -15.45 20.53
C ASP A 194 -2.15 -16.91 21.03
N GLY A 195 -3.32 -17.35 21.45
CA GLY A 195 -3.57 -18.72 21.90
C GLY A 195 -3.58 -19.74 20.78
N VAL A 196 -3.80 -19.32 19.52
CA VAL A 196 -3.86 -20.19 18.35
C VAL A 196 -2.56 -20.15 17.55
N LEU A 197 -2.02 -18.96 17.30
CA LEU A 197 -0.86 -18.72 16.43
C LEU A 197 0.44 -18.45 17.20
N GLY A 198 0.37 -18.17 18.51
CA GLY A 198 1.46 -17.58 19.28
C GLY A 198 1.60 -16.08 19.00
N ARG A 199 1.95 -15.29 20.02
CA ARG A 199 2.12 -13.83 19.87
C ARG A 199 3.38 -13.49 19.06
N HIS A 200 3.21 -12.81 17.92
CA HIS A 200 4.32 -12.34 17.08
C HIS A 200 3.87 -11.33 16.02
N GLU A 201 4.82 -10.57 15.47
CA GLU A 201 4.58 -9.48 14.49
C GLU A 201 4.94 -9.89 13.04
N GLY A 202 4.69 -11.15 12.67
CA GLY A 202 4.96 -11.64 11.32
C GLY A 202 3.95 -11.15 10.26
N GLU A 203 4.13 -11.60 9.02
CA GLU A 203 3.16 -11.36 7.92
C GLU A 203 1.76 -11.91 8.26
N ILE A 204 1.70 -12.99 9.04
CA ILE A 204 0.49 -13.48 9.69
C ILE A 204 0.81 -13.51 11.17
N GLY A 205 0.45 -12.45 11.88
CA GLY A 205 0.80 -12.30 13.28
C GLY A 205 -0.43 -12.02 14.14
N THR A 206 -0.16 -11.51 15.32
CA THR A 206 -1.16 -10.98 16.23
C THR A 206 -1.11 -9.46 16.22
N ASP A 207 -2.23 -8.84 16.57
CA ASP A 207 -2.28 -7.40 16.87
C ASP A 207 -1.54 -7.05 18.17
N GLY A 208 -1.53 -5.75 18.49
CA GLY A 208 -0.92 -5.24 19.72
C GLY A 208 -1.56 -5.79 21.00
N SER A 209 -2.85 -6.13 20.99
CA SER A 209 -3.52 -6.74 22.14
C SER A 209 -3.22 -8.24 22.27
N GLY A 210 -2.97 -8.92 21.15
CA GLY A 210 -2.81 -10.37 21.04
C GLY A 210 -4.10 -11.10 20.66
N GLY A 211 -5.24 -10.40 20.63
CA GLY A 211 -6.57 -10.96 20.38
C GLY A 211 -6.86 -11.23 18.91
N GLN A 212 -6.42 -10.33 18.02
CA GLN A 212 -6.76 -10.35 16.61
C GLN A 212 -5.62 -10.95 15.79
N VAL A 213 -5.97 -11.63 14.69
CA VAL A 213 -5.01 -11.98 13.65
C VAL A 213 -4.77 -10.74 12.80
N GLU A 214 -3.52 -10.35 12.59
CA GLU A 214 -3.17 -9.20 11.76
C GLU A 214 -2.39 -9.68 10.53
N LEU A 215 -2.89 -9.36 9.34
CA LEU A 215 -2.27 -9.74 8.06
C LEU A 215 -1.42 -8.59 7.52
N ARG A 216 -0.13 -8.79 7.27
CA ARG A 216 0.80 -7.75 6.83
C ARG A 216 1.44 -8.12 5.49
N PRO A 217 0.70 -8.05 4.36
CA PRO A 217 1.25 -8.32 3.05
C PRO A 217 2.36 -7.33 2.69
N SER A 218 3.34 -7.80 1.91
CA SER A 218 4.41 -6.94 1.38
C SER A 218 3.84 -5.72 0.63
N PRO A 219 4.32 -4.49 0.90
CA PRO A 219 3.86 -3.30 0.21
C PRO A 219 4.09 -3.37 -1.30
N CYS A 220 3.19 -2.77 -2.09
CA CYS A 220 3.34 -2.75 -3.55
C CYS A 220 2.67 -1.52 -4.18
N GLU A 221 3.03 -1.21 -5.43
CA GLU A 221 2.45 -0.08 -6.15
C GLU A 221 1.04 -0.38 -6.67
N LYS A 222 0.71 -1.63 -6.99
CA LYS A 222 -0.55 -1.98 -7.68
C LYS A 222 -1.57 -2.58 -6.71
N PRO A 223 -2.80 -2.03 -6.62
CA PRO A 223 -3.86 -2.59 -5.77
C PRO A 223 -4.13 -4.08 -6.01
N THR A 224 -4.01 -4.54 -7.26
CA THR A 224 -4.19 -5.96 -7.63
C THR A 224 -3.15 -6.88 -7.01
N GLU A 225 -1.89 -6.43 -6.93
CA GLU A 225 -0.82 -7.21 -6.32
C GLU A 225 -0.98 -7.26 -4.79
N LEU A 226 -1.46 -6.17 -4.18
CA LEU A 226 -1.73 -6.16 -2.74
C LEU A 226 -2.85 -7.14 -2.38
N VAL A 227 -3.94 -7.15 -3.18
CA VAL A 227 -5.02 -8.14 -3.01
C VAL A 227 -4.53 -9.57 -3.19
N LYS A 228 -3.62 -9.82 -4.13
CA LYS A 228 -2.97 -11.13 -4.30
C LYS A 228 -2.15 -11.50 -3.06
N GLY A 229 -1.39 -10.57 -2.50
CA GLY A 229 -0.65 -10.74 -1.24
C GLY A 229 -1.59 -11.11 -0.09
N ILE A 230 -2.69 -10.38 0.08
CA ILE A 230 -3.72 -10.66 1.09
C ILE A 230 -4.29 -12.08 0.90
N ARG A 231 -4.62 -12.46 -0.34
CA ARG A 231 -5.14 -13.80 -0.66
C ARG A 231 -4.17 -14.90 -0.21
N ASN A 232 -2.87 -14.73 -0.48
CA ASN A 232 -1.85 -15.69 -0.10
C ASN A 232 -1.73 -15.80 1.42
N LEU A 233 -1.77 -14.67 2.14
CA LEU A 233 -1.71 -14.68 3.60
C LEU A 233 -2.97 -15.27 4.23
N LEU A 234 -4.17 -14.98 3.71
CA LEU A 234 -5.41 -15.62 4.15
C LEU A 234 -5.33 -17.14 4.00
N GLN A 235 -4.76 -17.59 2.88
CA GLN A 235 -4.57 -18.99 2.60
C GLN A 235 -3.60 -19.67 3.57
N GLU A 236 -2.47 -19.03 3.86
CA GLU A 236 -1.49 -19.54 4.82
C GLU A 236 -2.01 -19.49 6.26
N ALA A 237 -2.77 -18.44 6.60
CA ALA A 237 -3.39 -18.28 7.91
C ALA A 237 -4.43 -19.39 8.15
N ASP A 238 -5.28 -19.71 7.16
CA ASP A 238 -6.23 -20.84 7.20
C ASP A 238 -5.53 -22.16 7.57
N LEU A 239 -4.35 -22.41 6.97
CA LEU A 239 -3.55 -23.60 7.28
C LEU A 239 -3.05 -23.60 8.73
N LYS A 240 -2.60 -22.45 9.23
CA LYS A 240 -2.05 -22.30 10.59
C LYS A 240 -3.13 -22.43 11.67
N ILE A 241 -4.35 -21.94 11.41
CA ILE A 241 -5.44 -21.99 12.39
C ILE A 241 -6.21 -23.32 12.41
N GLY A 242 -5.92 -24.25 11.48
CA GLY A 242 -6.46 -25.61 11.50
C GLY A 242 -7.95 -25.68 11.18
N THR A 243 -8.76 -26.18 12.12
CA THR A 243 -10.23 -26.33 11.95
C THR A 243 -11.03 -25.06 12.25
N ASN A 244 -10.35 -23.98 12.61
CA ASN A 244 -10.97 -22.70 12.88
C ASN A 244 -11.22 -21.91 11.57
N CYS A 245 -11.93 -20.80 11.65
CA CYS A 245 -12.21 -19.89 10.54
C CYS A 245 -11.69 -18.48 10.87
N LEU A 246 -11.31 -17.74 9.83
CA LEU A 246 -11.06 -16.30 9.94
C LEU A 246 -12.35 -15.54 9.69
N SER A 247 -12.73 -14.61 10.58
CA SER A 247 -13.97 -13.86 10.47
C SER A 247 -13.74 -12.35 10.47
N LEU A 248 -14.67 -11.65 9.83
CA LEU A 248 -14.82 -10.20 9.84
C LEU A 248 -15.92 -9.74 10.79
N LYS A 249 -16.55 -10.58 11.61
CA LYS A 249 -17.70 -10.11 12.40
C LYS A 249 -17.33 -9.11 13.49
N GLY A 250 -16.16 -9.25 14.11
CA GLY A 250 -15.69 -8.35 15.17
C GLY A 250 -16.62 -8.36 16.38
N GLU A 251 -17.12 -9.54 16.75
CA GLU A 251 -18.07 -9.69 17.87
C GLU A 251 -17.39 -9.46 19.21
N ARG A 252 -16.13 -9.86 19.33
CA ARG A 252 -15.32 -9.75 20.55
C ARG A 252 -14.28 -8.65 20.45
N TYR A 253 -13.68 -8.47 19.29
CA TYR A 253 -12.56 -7.56 19.07
C TYR A 253 -12.89 -6.45 18.07
N SER A 254 -12.33 -5.26 18.32
CA SER A 254 -12.45 -4.11 17.42
C SER A 254 -11.52 -4.29 16.22
N LEU A 255 -12.05 -4.76 15.09
CA LEU A 255 -11.22 -5.08 13.92
C LEU A 255 -10.81 -3.84 13.10
N GLY A 256 -9.53 -3.50 13.14
CA GLY A 256 -8.90 -2.50 12.28
C GLY A 256 -8.73 -2.97 10.84
N GLY A 257 -9.01 -2.11 9.86
CA GLY A 257 -8.74 -2.37 8.44
C GLY A 257 -7.71 -1.40 7.88
N HIS A 258 -6.61 -1.17 8.59
CA HIS A 258 -5.76 -0.02 8.25
C HIS A 258 -5.08 -0.19 6.90
N ILE A 259 -4.99 0.92 6.19
CA ILE A 259 -4.39 1.00 4.86
C ILE A 259 -3.17 1.92 4.97
N HIS A 260 -2.02 1.41 4.56
CA HIS A 260 -0.78 2.16 4.56
C HIS A 260 -0.58 2.80 3.20
N VAL A 261 -0.27 4.09 3.19
CA VAL A 261 0.09 4.82 1.97
C VAL A 261 1.52 5.30 2.10
N GLY A 262 2.41 4.63 1.37
CA GLY A 262 3.83 4.89 1.38
C GLY A 262 4.23 6.04 0.45
N GLY A 263 5.36 6.69 0.76
CA GLY A 263 5.87 7.82 -0.01
C GLY A 263 5.28 9.18 0.41
N ILE A 264 4.53 9.22 1.51
CA ILE A 264 3.89 10.43 2.05
C ILE A 264 4.69 10.92 3.27
N LYS A 265 5.21 12.14 3.22
CA LYS A 265 5.94 12.75 4.36
C LYS A 265 5.32 14.03 4.89
N SER A 266 4.32 14.56 4.19
CA SER A 266 3.60 15.79 4.53
C SER A 266 2.17 15.73 4.02
N ASN A 267 1.32 16.65 4.48
CA ASN A 267 -0.09 16.78 4.10
C ASN A 267 -0.98 15.58 4.50
N GLN A 268 -0.61 14.87 5.57
CA GLN A 268 -1.35 13.72 6.08
C GLN A 268 -2.81 14.06 6.37
N ASN A 269 -3.08 15.19 7.03
CA ASN A 269 -4.44 15.63 7.35
C ASN A 269 -5.30 15.81 6.10
N GLN A 270 -4.77 16.50 5.08
CA GLN A 270 -5.48 16.75 3.82
C GLN A 270 -5.79 15.44 3.09
N ILE A 271 -4.83 14.51 3.07
CA ILE A 271 -5.03 13.19 2.50
C ILE A 271 -6.14 12.45 3.24
N VAL A 272 -6.05 12.38 4.56
CA VAL A 272 -7.01 11.67 5.40
C VAL A 272 -8.41 12.27 5.27
N TYR A 273 -8.55 13.60 5.25
CA TYR A 273 -9.84 14.27 5.05
C TYR A 273 -10.49 13.92 3.71
N MET A 274 -9.69 13.87 2.64
CA MET A 274 -10.16 13.44 1.33
C MET A 274 -10.53 11.95 1.35
N LEU A 275 -9.72 11.09 1.96
CA LEU A 275 -10.02 9.67 2.10
C LEU A 275 -11.30 9.44 2.91
N ASP A 276 -11.55 10.22 3.96
CA ASP A 276 -12.75 10.09 4.77
C ASP A 276 -14.01 10.47 3.99
N ASP A 277 -13.95 11.48 3.13
CA ASP A 277 -15.09 11.86 2.29
C ASP A 277 -15.53 10.74 1.34
N PHE A 278 -14.56 10.00 0.78
CA PHE A 278 -14.80 8.91 -0.18
C PHE A 278 -14.98 7.54 0.48
N LEU A 279 -14.35 7.30 1.63
CA LEU A 279 -14.27 5.99 2.28
C LEU A 279 -14.65 6.04 3.76
N GLY A 280 -14.15 7.00 4.53
CA GLY A 280 -14.37 7.05 5.97
C GLY A 280 -15.86 7.15 6.33
N ASN A 281 -16.62 8.03 5.68
CA ASN A 281 -18.07 8.14 5.85
C ASN A 281 -18.83 6.89 5.40
N VAL A 282 -18.26 6.16 4.44
CA VAL A 282 -18.79 4.88 3.96
C VAL A 282 -18.56 3.81 5.03
N PHE A 283 -17.35 3.68 5.58
CA PHE A 283 -17.05 2.65 6.57
C PHE A 283 -17.60 2.95 7.97
N ASN A 284 -17.72 4.22 8.35
CA ASN A 284 -18.33 4.63 9.62
C ASN A 284 -19.85 4.43 9.64
N GLY A 285 -20.50 4.31 8.48
CA GLY A 285 -21.93 4.02 8.37
C GLY A 285 -22.32 2.56 8.65
N VAL A 286 -21.34 1.65 8.67
CA VAL A 286 -21.56 0.22 8.93
C VAL A 286 -21.04 -0.12 10.32
N ARG A 287 -21.95 -0.38 11.25
CA ARG A 287 -21.64 -0.56 12.67
C ARG A 287 -20.88 -1.87 12.91
N TYR A 288 -19.64 -1.76 13.38
CA TYR A 288 -19.05 -2.77 14.26
C TYR A 288 -19.39 -2.38 15.69
N THR A 289 -20.28 -3.12 16.33
CA THR A 289 -20.70 -2.84 17.71
C THR A 289 -19.51 -2.69 18.66
N ARG A 290 -18.44 -3.46 18.45
CA ARG A 290 -17.23 -3.39 19.28
C ARG A 290 -16.37 -2.15 19.02
N ARG A 291 -16.07 -1.82 17.76
CA ARG A 291 -15.29 -0.62 17.39
C ARG A 291 -15.95 0.65 17.92
N ASP A 292 -17.28 0.74 17.79
CA ASP A 292 -18.06 1.87 18.31
C ASP A 292 -17.96 1.96 19.84
N SER A 293 -18.03 0.83 20.54
CA SER A 293 -18.00 0.77 22.00
C SER A 293 -16.61 1.06 22.61
N GLU A 294 -15.54 0.80 21.87
CA GLU A 294 -14.15 0.98 22.31
C GLU A 294 -13.51 2.28 21.81
N GLY A 295 -14.24 3.09 21.02
CA GLY A 295 -13.74 4.36 20.50
C GLY A 295 -12.62 4.20 19.47
N TYR A 296 -12.78 3.25 18.54
CA TYR A 296 -11.75 2.90 17.56
C TYR A 296 -12.17 3.17 16.11
N GLY A 297 -11.27 3.73 15.29
CA GLY A 297 -11.51 3.95 13.87
C GLY A 297 -12.32 5.21 13.59
N HIS A 298 -12.06 6.29 14.34
CA HIS A 298 -12.78 7.54 14.17
C HIS A 298 -12.46 8.19 12.82
N ILE A 299 -13.40 8.97 12.31
CA ILE A 299 -13.15 9.86 11.17
C ILE A 299 -11.93 10.72 11.49
N HIS A 300 -11.04 10.87 10.51
CA HIS A 300 -9.77 11.57 10.60
C HIS A 300 -8.65 10.85 11.38
N GLU A 301 -8.86 9.59 11.77
CA GLU A 301 -7.84 8.83 12.49
C GLU A 301 -6.76 8.31 11.53
N PHE A 302 -5.51 8.68 11.81
CA PHE A 302 -4.33 8.14 11.15
C PHE A 302 -3.14 8.10 12.11
N ARG A 303 -2.09 7.39 11.70
CA ARG A 303 -0.81 7.34 12.40
C ARG A 303 0.33 7.61 11.44
N ASP A 304 1.28 8.43 11.88
CA ASP A 304 2.52 8.64 11.12
C ASP A 304 3.41 7.39 11.18
N LYS A 305 3.93 7.00 10.02
CA LYS A 305 4.91 5.92 9.86
C LYS A 305 6.14 6.45 9.14
N GLU A 306 7.28 5.78 9.33
CA GLU A 306 8.51 6.12 8.62
C GLU A 306 8.33 6.11 7.10
N HIS A 307 7.56 5.15 6.59
CA HIS A 307 7.30 5.00 5.17
C HIS A 307 6.14 5.84 4.64
N GLY A 308 5.31 6.47 5.48
CA GLY A 308 4.06 7.07 5.02
C GLY A 308 3.02 7.33 6.10
N ILE A 309 1.76 7.14 5.73
CA ILE A 309 0.62 7.19 6.66
C ILE A 309 0.00 5.82 6.84
N GLU A 310 -0.45 5.52 8.05
CA GLU A 310 -1.40 4.46 8.35
C GLU A 310 -2.79 5.11 8.51
N TYR A 311 -3.67 4.91 7.54
CA TYR A 311 -5.06 5.39 7.56
C TYR A 311 -5.95 4.40 8.33
N ARG A 312 -6.55 4.85 9.44
CA ARG A 312 -7.12 3.97 10.48
C ARG A 312 -8.65 3.97 10.56
N THR A 313 -9.32 4.90 9.88
CA THR A 313 -10.79 4.96 9.84
C THR A 313 -11.43 3.63 9.40
N PRO A 314 -11.00 2.97 8.30
CA PRO A 314 -11.69 1.77 7.80
C PRO A 314 -11.61 0.59 8.77
N SER A 315 -12.71 -0.16 8.88
CA SER A 315 -12.71 -1.50 9.50
C SER A 315 -12.19 -2.53 8.50
N SER A 316 -11.84 -3.74 8.95
CA SER A 316 -11.39 -4.82 8.04
C SER A 316 -12.47 -5.31 7.07
N MET A 317 -13.72 -4.85 7.19
CA MET A 317 -14.84 -5.21 6.32
C MET A 317 -14.60 -4.96 4.82
N TRP A 318 -13.71 -4.04 4.45
CA TRP A 318 -13.36 -3.87 3.03
C TRP A 318 -12.75 -5.14 2.42
N LEU A 319 -12.34 -6.10 3.23
CA LEU A 319 -11.92 -7.44 2.83
C LEU A 319 -13.06 -8.40 2.51
N ILE A 320 -14.35 -8.07 2.64
CA ILE A 320 -15.44 -9.06 2.48
C ILE A 320 -15.38 -9.84 1.15
N SER A 321 -14.86 -9.21 0.09
CA SER A 321 -14.56 -9.85 -1.18
C SER A 321 -13.27 -9.28 -1.81
N PRO A 322 -12.54 -10.06 -2.63
CA PRO A 322 -11.36 -9.57 -3.34
C PRO A 322 -11.68 -8.34 -4.23
N ARG A 323 -12.85 -8.32 -4.87
CA ARG A 323 -13.31 -7.21 -5.71
C ARG A 323 -13.54 -5.94 -4.91
N PHE A 324 -14.21 -6.04 -3.75
CA PHE A 324 -14.45 -4.89 -2.89
C PHE A 324 -13.14 -4.34 -2.31
N ALA A 325 -12.23 -5.24 -1.94
CA ALA A 325 -10.88 -4.88 -1.50
C ALA A 325 -10.07 -4.15 -2.58
N LYS A 326 -10.05 -4.70 -3.80
CA LYS A 326 -9.39 -4.09 -4.95
C LYS A 326 -9.91 -2.67 -5.22
N ILE A 327 -11.23 -2.49 -5.22
CA ILE A 327 -11.84 -1.17 -5.49
C ILE A 327 -11.50 -0.18 -4.37
N THR A 328 -11.57 -0.61 -3.10
CA THR A 328 -11.22 0.24 -1.96
C THR A 328 -9.77 0.71 -2.04
N LEU A 329 -8.82 -0.20 -2.26
CA LEU A 329 -7.40 0.12 -2.41
C LEU A 329 -7.13 0.99 -3.65
N LYS A 330 -7.86 0.78 -4.74
CA LYS A 330 -7.78 1.60 -5.95
C LYS A 330 -8.25 3.04 -5.68
N ILE A 331 -9.35 3.23 -4.94
CA ILE A 331 -9.82 4.56 -4.52
C ILE A 331 -8.73 5.26 -3.71
N VAL A 332 -8.18 4.60 -2.68
CA VAL A 332 -7.11 5.19 -1.84
C VAL A 332 -5.94 5.64 -2.70
N LYS A 333 -5.38 4.75 -3.52
CA LYS A 333 -4.19 5.06 -4.33
C LYS A 333 -4.45 6.21 -5.31
N ASN A 334 -5.54 6.13 -6.06
CA ASN A 334 -5.82 7.10 -7.11
C ASN A 334 -6.08 8.50 -6.53
N LEU A 335 -6.81 8.59 -5.41
CA LEU A 335 -7.05 9.86 -4.73
C LEU A 335 -5.73 10.49 -4.28
N VAL A 336 -4.87 9.72 -3.62
CA VAL A 336 -3.59 10.22 -3.11
C VAL A 336 -2.66 10.63 -4.26
N GLU A 337 -2.50 9.78 -5.28
CA GLU A 337 -1.68 10.11 -6.45
C GLU A 337 -2.18 11.36 -7.16
N LYS A 338 -3.51 11.50 -7.31
CA LYS A 338 -4.11 12.68 -7.92
C LYS A 338 -3.84 13.94 -7.10
N LEU A 339 -4.00 13.88 -5.78
CA LEU A 339 -3.73 15.02 -4.90
C LEU A 339 -2.25 15.42 -4.93
N LEU A 340 -1.33 14.46 -4.88
CA LEU A 340 0.11 14.72 -4.97
C LEU A 340 0.50 15.34 -6.33
N LYS A 341 -0.03 14.80 -7.42
CA LYS A 341 0.26 15.27 -8.78
C LYS A 341 -0.30 16.66 -9.01
N ASP A 342 -1.59 16.83 -8.77
CA ASP A 342 -2.32 18.04 -9.15
C ASP A 342 -2.10 19.15 -8.09
N GLY A 343 -1.82 18.78 -6.84
CA GLY A 343 -1.70 19.68 -5.68
C GLY A 343 -3.03 20.09 -5.09
N LYS A 344 -4.11 19.88 -5.83
CA LYS A 344 -5.47 20.14 -5.39
C LYS A 344 -6.43 19.21 -6.08
N VAL A 345 -7.52 18.89 -5.39
CA VAL A 345 -8.58 18.03 -5.86
C VAL A 345 -9.92 18.64 -5.50
N GLU A 346 -10.82 18.72 -6.47
CA GLU A 346 -12.16 19.28 -6.32
C GLU A 346 -13.21 18.21 -6.61
N TYR A 347 -14.23 18.12 -5.76
CA TYR A 347 -15.30 17.12 -5.85
C TYR A 347 -16.57 17.60 -5.14
N ASN A 348 -17.68 16.88 -5.32
CA ASN A 348 -18.93 17.21 -4.63
C ASN A 348 -18.87 16.73 -3.17
N ASN A 349 -19.55 17.45 -2.26
CA ASN A 349 -19.72 17.00 -0.89
C ASN A 349 -21.22 16.77 -0.59
N PRO A 350 -21.66 15.52 -0.33
CA PRO A 350 -20.87 14.28 -0.38
C PRO A 350 -20.46 13.88 -1.83
N PRO A 351 -19.40 13.07 -2.01
CA PRO A 351 -18.98 12.61 -3.34
C PRO A 351 -20.08 11.85 -4.09
N GLN A 352 -20.21 12.11 -5.38
CA GLN A 352 -21.16 11.49 -6.31
C GLN A 352 -20.44 10.55 -7.27
N GLU A 353 -21.18 9.73 -8.03
CA GLU A 353 -20.60 8.81 -9.04
C GLU A 353 -19.53 9.47 -9.92
N LYS A 354 -19.82 10.68 -10.42
CA LYS A 354 -18.87 11.45 -11.24
C LYS A 354 -17.55 11.75 -10.54
N ASP A 355 -17.54 11.89 -9.21
CA ASP A 355 -16.33 12.11 -8.42
C ASP A 355 -15.56 10.80 -8.25
N TYR A 356 -16.24 9.68 -7.97
CA TYR A 356 -15.57 8.38 -7.92
C TYR A 356 -14.93 8.02 -9.27
N VAL A 357 -15.62 8.31 -10.38
CA VAL A 357 -15.10 8.04 -11.72
C VAL A 357 -14.02 9.04 -12.13
N GLY A 358 -14.28 10.34 -12.01
CA GLY A 358 -13.40 11.40 -12.51
C GLY A 358 -12.22 11.73 -11.58
N VAL A 359 -12.38 11.52 -10.27
CA VAL A 359 -11.37 11.86 -9.26
C VAL A 359 -10.70 10.61 -8.71
N ALA A 360 -11.48 9.63 -8.24
CA ALA A 360 -10.92 8.37 -7.71
C ALA A 360 -10.58 7.34 -8.80
N GLY A 361 -10.85 7.63 -10.08
CA GLY A 361 -10.38 6.83 -11.22
C GLY A 361 -10.93 5.39 -11.26
N ILE A 362 -12.09 5.14 -10.66
CA ILE A 362 -12.79 3.85 -10.79
C ILE A 362 -13.80 3.89 -11.94
N THR A 363 -14.23 2.75 -12.47
CA THR A 363 -15.26 2.72 -13.51
C THR A 363 -16.65 2.91 -12.91
N SER A 364 -17.64 3.31 -13.73
CA SER A 364 -19.04 3.34 -13.28
C SER A 364 -19.53 1.97 -12.78
N LEU A 365 -19.04 0.87 -13.35
CA LEU A 365 -19.38 -0.48 -12.89
C LEU A 365 -18.75 -0.79 -11.52
N GLU A 366 -17.49 -0.41 -11.32
CA GLU A 366 -16.82 -0.52 -10.02
C GLU A 366 -17.54 0.34 -8.96
N TYR A 367 -17.94 1.56 -9.29
CA TYR A 367 -18.72 2.42 -8.39
C TYR A 367 -20.07 1.81 -8.03
N LYS A 368 -20.83 1.32 -9.02
CA LYS A 368 -22.13 0.66 -8.77
C LYS A 368 -21.98 -0.55 -7.85
N TYR A 369 -20.97 -1.38 -8.09
CA TYR A 369 -20.65 -2.52 -7.23
C TYR A 369 -20.26 -2.07 -5.81
N PHE A 370 -19.33 -1.11 -5.68
CA PHE A 370 -18.87 -0.58 -4.39
C PHE A 370 -20.04 0.00 -3.58
N ARG A 371 -20.89 0.80 -4.22
CA ARG A 371 -22.06 1.41 -3.59
C ARG A 371 -23.11 0.37 -3.20
N SER A 372 -23.36 -0.62 -4.06
CA SER A 372 -24.29 -1.72 -3.76
C SER A 372 -23.82 -2.53 -2.55
N MET A 373 -22.54 -2.91 -2.50
CA MET A 373 -21.93 -3.59 -1.35
C MET A 373 -22.07 -2.76 -0.07
N PHE A 374 -21.72 -1.48 -0.12
CA PHE A 374 -21.86 -0.59 1.02
C PHE A 374 -23.31 -0.47 1.53
N LEU A 375 -24.27 -0.22 0.64
CA LEU A 375 -25.68 -0.12 1.01
C LEU A 375 -26.19 -1.45 1.57
N GLY A 376 -25.76 -2.57 0.99
CA GLY A 376 -26.05 -3.90 1.48
C GLY A 376 -25.56 -4.11 2.90
N LEU A 377 -24.30 -3.76 3.17
CA LEU A 377 -23.68 -3.86 4.50
C LEU A 377 -24.35 -2.93 5.52
N SER A 378 -24.61 -1.68 5.14
CA SER A 378 -25.25 -0.67 6.01
C SER A 378 -26.70 -1.03 6.38
N SER A 379 -27.41 -1.67 5.46
CA SER A 379 -28.79 -2.10 5.68
C SER A 379 -28.92 -3.50 6.29
N GLY A 380 -27.80 -4.20 6.52
CA GLY A 380 -27.78 -5.59 6.98
C GLY A 380 -28.24 -6.61 5.93
N LYS A 381 -28.43 -6.21 4.67
CA LYS A 381 -28.73 -7.13 3.55
C LYS A 381 -27.54 -7.97 3.12
N VAL A 382 -26.32 -7.50 3.43
CA VAL A 382 -25.08 -8.25 3.25
C VAL A 382 -24.53 -8.53 4.64
N GLU A 383 -24.45 -9.81 4.99
CA GLU A 383 -23.89 -10.25 6.26
C GLU A 383 -22.36 -10.41 6.17
N LEU A 384 -21.67 -10.10 7.27
CA LEU A 384 -20.24 -10.36 7.39
C LEU A 384 -20.01 -11.87 7.55
N PRO A 385 -19.06 -12.46 6.82
CA PRO A 385 -18.88 -13.90 6.84
C PRO A 385 -18.26 -14.41 8.14
N ASP A 386 -18.73 -15.57 8.57
CA ASP A 386 -18.05 -16.40 9.59
C ASP A 386 -16.72 -16.97 9.07
N ASP A 387 -16.61 -17.13 7.75
CA ASP A 387 -15.45 -17.70 7.08
C ASP A 387 -15.05 -16.84 5.87
N LEU A 388 -14.11 -15.94 6.11
CA LEU A 388 -13.53 -15.06 5.10
C LEU A 388 -12.79 -15.84 4.00
N VAL A 389 -12.17 -16.97 4.34
CA VAL A 389 -11.43 -17.81 3.38
C VAL A 389 -12.40 -18.41 2.36
N ALA A 390 -13.58 -18.81 2.83
CA ALA A 390 -14.67 -19.28 1.97
C ALA A 390 -15.22 -18.17 1.06
N THR A 391 -15.42 -16.93 1.54
CA THR A 391 -15.90 -15.83 0.68
C THR A 391 -14.87 -15.43 -0.38
N TRP A 392 -13.58 -15.59 -0.09
CA TRP A 392 -12.49 -15.42 -1.05
C TRP A 392 -12.31 -16.63 -1.98
N LYS A 393 -13.10 -17.69 -1.78
CA LYS A 393 -13.05 -18.95 -2.54
C LYS A 393 -11.66 -19.57 -2.55
N ILE A 394 -10.97 -19.46 -1.43
CA ILE A 394 -9.67 -20.11 -1.22
C ILE A 394 -9.96 -21.54 -0.79
N ARG A 395 -9.39 -22.53 -1.48
CA ARG A 395 -9.54 -23.95 -1.08
C ARG A 395 -8.90 -24.17 0.28
N LYS A 396 -9.65 -24.76 1.22
CA LYS A 396 -9.15 -25.15 2.55
C LYS A 396 -8.14 -26.28 2.45
N GLY A 397 -7.10 -26.20 3.28
CA GLY A 397 -5.95 -27.09 3.22
C GLY A 397 -6.17 -28.52 3.69
N LYS A 398 -6.65 -29.37 2.79
CA LYS A 398 -6.24 -30.80 2.70
C LYS A 398 -6.00 -31.29 1.26
N GLU A 399 -6.28 -30.48 0.24
CA GLU A 399 -6.10 -30.84 -1.18
C GLU A 399 -4.81 -30.28 -1.82
N ARG A 400 -3.91 -29.65 -1.05
CA ARG A 400 -2.82 -28.81 -1.60
C ARG A 400 -1.48 -29.49 -1.95
N PHE A 401 -1.50 -30.77 -2.31
CA PHE A 401 -0.45 -31.35 -3.16
C PHE A 401 -1.01 -32.03 -4.43
N GLY A 402 -2.24 -31.67 -4.81
CA GLY A 402 -2.86 -32.08 -6.07
C GLY A 402 -2.51 -31.14 -7.23
N LYS A 403 -2.35 -31.74 -8.42
CA LYS A 403 -2.28 -31.10 -9.74
C LYS A 403 -3.36 -29.99 -9.85
N HIS A 404 -3.01 -28.77 -10.29
CA HIS A 404 -4.01 -27.76 -10.64
C HIS A 404 -4.86 -28.26 -11.81
N ASP A 405 -6.18 -28.09 -11.72
CA ASP A 405 -7.13 -28.68 -12.66
C ASP A 405 -7.92 -27.63 -13.43
N ILE A 406 -8.27 -27.98 -14.68
CA ILE A 406 -9.18 -27.21 -15.52
C ILE A 406 -10.55 -27.87 -15.44
N SER A 407 -11.52 -27.20 -14.83
CA SER A 407 -12.91 -27.68 -14.81
C SER A 407 -13.68 -27.09 -16.00
N ILE A 408 -14.17 -27.95 -16.89
CA ILE A 408 -14.93 -27.55 -18.08
C ILE A 408 -16.37 -28.01 -17.91
N THR A 409 -17.30 -27.05 -17.83
CA THR A 409 -18.74 -27.31 -17.83
C THR A 409 -19.29 -27.09 -19.23
N ILE A 410 -19.95 -28.08 -19.81
CA ILE A 410 -20.62 -27.92 -21.10
C ILE A 410 -22.12 -27.79 -20.90
N ARG A 411 -22.72 -26.82 -21.60
CA ARG A 411 -24.15 -26.61 -21.67
C ARG A 411 -24.62 -26.83 -23.11
N GLU A 412 -25.90 -27.20 -23.22
CA GLU A 412 -26.63 -27.42 -24.49
C GLU A 412 -26.14 -28.64 -25.29
N GLU A 413 -26.74 -28.83 -26.47
CA GLU A 413 -26.52 -29.98 -27.34
C GLU A 413 -25.17 -29.88 -28.07
N TRP A 414 -24.36 -30.93 -28.02
CA TRP A 414 -23.07 -31.00 -28.71
C TRP A 414 -22.93 -32.36 -29.38
N ASP A 415 -22.27 -32.38 -30.54
CA ASP A 415 -21.83 -33.65 -31.10
C ASP A 415 -20.77 -34.29 -30.19
N THR A 416 -20.94 -35.58 -29.89
CA THR A 416 -20.08 -36.30 -28.93
C THR A 416 -18.65 -36.51 -29.48
N GLU A 417 -18.51 -36.65 -30.80
CA GLU A 417 -17.23 -36.79 -31.50
C GLU A 417 -16.43 -35.47 -31.53
N ILE A 418 -17.10 -34.34 -31.26
CA ILE A 418 -16.46 -33.02 -31.17
C ILE A 418 -16.19 -32.66 -29.71
N LYS A 419 -17.18 -32.86 -28.84
CA LYS A 419 -17.12 -32.59 -27.41
C LYS A 419 -15.98 -33.33 -26.72
N THR A 420 -15.89 -34.64 -26.94
CA THR A 420 -14.96 -35.50 -26.17
C THR A 420 -13.50 -35.17 -26.48
N PRO A 421 -13.08 -35.02 -27.76
CA PRO A 421 -11.73 -34.59 -28.07
C PRO A 421 -11.40 -33.17 -27.58
N LEU A 422 -12.36 -32.24 -27.64
CA LEU A 422 -12.15 -30.87 -27.16
C LEU A 422 -11.82 -30.84 -25.66
N ILE A 423 -12.64 -31.48 -24.82
CA ILE A 423 -12.39 -31.55 -23.37
C ILE A 423 -11.03 -32.20 -23.09
N LYS A 424 -10.71 -33.29 -23.80
CA LYS A 424 -9.45 -34.01 -23.67
C LYS A 424 -8.25 -33.14 -24.06
N GLU A 425 -8.38 -32.27 -25.05
CA GLU A 425 -7.31 -31.36 -25.46
C GLU A 425 -7.12 -30.19 -24.48
N LEU A 426 -8.21 -29.60 -23.99
CA LEU A 426 -8.14 -28.47 -23.07
C LEU A 426 -7.67 -28.90 -21.67
N SER A 427 -8.06 -30.08 -21.19
CA SER A 427 -7.62 -30.64 -19.90
C SER A 427 -6.13 -30.99 -19.83
N LYS A 428 -5.41 -31.04 -20.97
CA LYS A 428 -3.95 -31.26 -21.00
C LYS A 428 -3.15 -30.01 -20.68
N ILE A 429 -3.77 -28.83 -20.70
CA ILE A 429 -3.09 -27.56 -20.47
C ILE A 429 -2.65 -27.52 -19.00
N LYS A 430 -1.36 -27.26 -18.77
CA LYS A 430 -0.84 -27.05 -17.41
C LYS A 430 -1.13 -25.62 -17.00
N VAL A 431 -1.82 -25.46 -15.88
CA VAL A 431 -2.19 -24.16 -15.34
C VAL A 431 -1.56 -23.96 -13.97
N GLU A 432 -1.18 -22.73 -13.65
CA GLU A 432 -0.63 -22.36 -12.34
C GLU A 432 -1.72 -22.13 -11.29
N ASN A 433 -2.97 -22.00 -11.74
CA ASN A 433 -4.16 -21.79 -10.92
C ASN A 433 -5.32 -22.63 -11.49
N ASP A 434 -6.28 -23.03 -10.65
CA ASP A 434 -7.47 -23.73 -11.13
C ASP A 434 -8.30 -22.82 -12.04
N VAL A 435 -8.71 -23.35 -13.20
CA VAL A 435 -9.49 -22.61 -14.19
C VAL A 435 -10.85 -23.26 -14.39
N SER A 436 -11.93 -22.50 -14.19
CA SER A 436 -13.30 -22.95 -14.47
C SER A 436 -13.84 -22.28 -15.72
N ILE A 437 -14.25 -23.08 -16.71
CA ILE A 437 -14.77 -22.60 -17.99
C ILE A 437 -16.16 -23.18 -18.22
N ILE A 438 -17.08 -22.35 -18.70
CA ILE A 438 -18.39 -22.79 -19.16
C ILE A 438 -18.41 -22.67 -20.69
N LEU A 439 -18.66 -23.77 -21.39
CA LEU A 439 -18.85 -23.81 -22.84
C LEU A 439 -20.33 -23.99 -23.15
N SER A 440 -20.93 -22.97 -23.76
CA SER A 440 -22.30 -23.00 -24.30
C SER A 440 -22.29 -23.01 -25.81
N GLY A 441 -23.46 -23.27 -26.39
CA GLY A 441 -23.66 -23.22 -27.82
C GLY A 441 -24.43 -22.00 -28.30
N LEU A 442 -24.18 -21.62 -29.54
CA LEU A 442 -25.07 -20.74 -30.28
C LEU A 442 -26.05 -21.53 -31.13
N ARG A 443 -27.25 -20.98 -31.32
CA ARG A 443 -28.19 -21.47 -32.33
C ARG A 443 -27.61 -21.33 -33.75
N GLU A 444 -28.03 -22.20 -34.66
CA GLU A 444 -27.53 -22.25 -36.04
C GLU A 444 -27.71 -20.93 -36.80
N ASP A 445 -28.80 -20.22 -36.55
CA ASP A 445 -29.15 -18.93 -37.15
C ASP A 445 -28.23 -17.77 -36.75
N ARG A 446 -27.34 -17.96 -35.77
CA ARG A 446 -26.39 -16.94 -35.28
C ARG A 446 -25.08 -16.89 -36.08
N GLY A 447 -24.84 -17.85 -36.98
CA GLY A 447 -23.62 -17.91 -37.81
C GLY A 447 -22.31 -18.13 -37.02
N GLU A 448 -21.18 -17.74 -37.60
CA GLU A 448 -19.82 -17.85 -37.04
C GLU A 448 -19.51 -16.76 -35.99
N LYS A 449 -20.36 -16.66 -34.97
CA LYS A 449 -20.18 -15.70 -33.88
C LYS A 449 -19.68 -16.41 -32.63
N VAL A 450 -18.95 -15.70 -31.77
CA VAL A 450 -18.57 -16.19 -30.44
C VAL A 450 -19.06 -15.17 -29.41
N ILE A 451 -19.86 -15.61 -28.43
CA ILE A 451 -20.47 -14.74 -27.40
C ILE A 451 -19.84 -15.01 -26.03
N GLY A 452 -19.77 -14.00 -25.15
CA GLY A 452 -19.23 -14.15 -23.77
C GLY A 452 -17.72 -13.93 -23.66
N ILE A 453 -17.15 -13.22 -24.62
CA ILE A 453 -15.72 -12.92 -24.73
C ILE A 453 -15.44 -11.59 -24.02
N THR A 454 -14.56 -11.59 -23.01
CA THR A 454 -14.13 -10.34 -22.37
C THR A 454 -13.47 -9.41 -23.40
N SER A 455 -13.48 -8.09 -23.17
CA SER A 455 -12.80 -7.14 -24.06
C SER A 455 -11.34 -7.52 -24.35
N GLN A 456 -10.70 -8.20 -23.41
CA GLN A 456 -9.32 -8.67 -23.47
C GLN A 456 -9.14 -9.95 -24.29
N MET A 457 -10.21 -10.73 -24.48
CA MET A 457 -10.20 -11.92 -25.33
C MET A 457 -10.37 -11.60 -26.82
N LYS A 458 -10.85 -10.40 -27.18
CA LYS A 458 -11.02 -9.98 -28.58
C LYS A 458 -9.72 -10.11 -29.40
N LYS A 459 -8.56 -9.97 -28.75
CA LYS A 459 -7.23 -10.13 -29.37
C LYS A 459 -6.89 -11.57 -29.76
N PHE A 460 -7.60 -12.56 -29.23
CA PHE A 460 -7.41 -13.98 -29.53
C PHE A 460 -8.41 -14.51 -30.55
N LEU A 461 -9.38 -13.67 -30.98
CA LEU A 461 -10.34 -14.07 -32.00
C LEU A 461 -9.65 -14.28 -33.35
N PRO A 462 -9.93 -15.39 -34.03
CA PRO A 462 -9.46 -15.60 -35.39
C PRO A 462 -10.14 -14.65 -36.38
N ASP A 463 -9.48 -14.40 -37.51
CA ASP A 463 -10.04 -13.61 -38.60
C ASP A 463 -11.38 -14.21 -39.08
N GLY A 464 -12.39 -13.35 -39.23
CA GLY A 464 -13.74 -13.74 -39.63
C GLY A 464 -14.69 -14.11 -38.49
N PHE A 465 -14.21 -14.23 -37.25
CA PHE A 465 -15.07 -14.41 -36.08
C PHE A 465 -15.44 -13.06 -35.45
N GLU A 466 -16.72 -12.89 -35.14
CA GLU A 466 -17.23 -11.69 -34.48
C GLU A 466 -17.50 -11.97 -32.99
N ALA A 467 -16.93 -11.16 -32.11
CA ALA A 467 -17.30 -11.14 -30.69
C ALA A 467 -18.63 -10.41 -30.51
N ILE A 468 -19.59 -11.04 -29.83
CA ILE A 468 -20.77 -10.33 -29.33
C ILE A 468 -20.56 -10.08 -27.82
N TYR A 469 -20.60 -8.81 -27.43
CA TYR A 469 -20.27 -8.30 -26.09
C TYR A 469 -21.27 -8.77 -25.03
N VAL A 470 -20.83 -9.42 -23.94
CA VAL A 470 -21.49 -9.47 -22.60
C VAL A 470 -20.51 -9.97 -21.51
N ASP A 471 -20.50 -9.24 -20.38
CA ASP A 471 -20.06 -9.56 -18.99
C ASP A 471 -18.64 -10.14 -18.73
N ASP A 472 -17.82 -9.38 -18.00
CA ASP A 472 -16.43 -9.72 -17.65
C ASP A 472 -16.31 -10.77 -16.51
N ASP A 473 -17.43 -11.16 -15.86
CA ASP A 473 -17.39 -11.85 -14.57
C ASP A 473 -17.56 -13.40 -14.61
N ASN A 474 -17.74 -14.04 -15.79
CA ASN A 474 -18.26 -15.43 -15.84
C ASN A 474 -17.47 -16.51 -16.62
N HIS A 475 -16.31 -16.21 -17.24
CA HIS A 475 -15.50 -17.20 -18.00
C HIS A 475 -16.35 -18.12 -18.92
N HIS A 476 -17.41 -17.56 -19.51
CA HIS A 476 -18.44 -18.28 -20.25
C HIS A 476 -18.27 -18.02 -21.74
N VAL A 477 -17.98 -19.06 -22.50
CA VAL A 477 -17.76 -18.96 -23.95
C VAL A 477 -18.90 -19.65 -24.68
N TYR A 478 -19.52 -18.95 -25.63
CA TYR A 478 -20.53 -19.49 -26.52
C TYR A 478 -19.92 -19.76 -27.90
N LEU A 479 -19.97 -21.02 -28.35
CA LEU A 479 -19.31 -21.45 -29.57
C LEU A 479 -20.32 -21.67 -30.74
N PRO A 480 -19.91 -21.43 -31.99
CA PRO A 480 -20.77 -21.58 -33.17
C PRO A 480 -21.39 -22.97 -33.28
N TYR A 481 -22.60 -23.03 -33.83
CA TYR A 481 -23.29 -24.29 -34.11
C TYR A 481 -22.49 -25.20 -35.05
N SER A 482 -21.96 -24.63 -36.13
CA SER A 482 -21.07 -25.26 -37.12
C SER A 482 -19.88 -25.97 -36.48
N PHE A 483 -19.20 -25.33 -35.54
CA PHE A 483 -18.13 -25.96 -34.79
C PHE A 483 -18.64 -27.09 -33.89
N ARG A 484 -19.68 -26.86 -33.09
CA ARG A 484 -20.13 -27.82 -32.06
C ARG A 484 -20.79 -29.08 -32.62
N ILE A 485 -21.38 -28.96 -33.81
CA ILE A 485 -22.16 -30.03 -34.46
C ILE A 485 -21.44 -30.60 -35.69
N ARG A 486 -20.79 -29.76 -36.51
CA ARG A 486 -20.15 -30.18 -37.77
C ARG A 486 -18.62 -30.19 -37.73
N GLY A 487 -18.01 -29.66 -36.67
CA GLY A 487 -16.55 -29.68 -36.47
C GLY A 487 -15.80 -28.66 -37.34
N GLU A 488 -16.51 -27.70 -37.93
CA GLU A 488 -15.91 -26.64 -38.73
C GLU A 488 -14.98 -25.77 -37.87
N ASN A 489 -13.85 -25.31 -38.43
CA ASN A 489 -12.87 -24.44 -37.77
C ASN A 489 -12.28 -25.02 -36.46
N LYS A 490 -12.26 -26.35 -36.30
CA LYS A 490 -11.85 -27.02 -35.06
C LYS A 490 -10.46 -26.64 -34.57
N GLU A 491 -9.46 -26.66 -35.45
CA GLU A 491 -8.07 -26.37 -35.10
C GLU A 491 -7.91 -24.93 -34.61
N VAL A 492 -8.63 -24.02 -35.26
CA VAL A 492 -8.63 -22.59 -34.97
C VAL A 492 -9.25 -22.30 -33.60
N ILE A 493 -10.40 -22.90 -33.31
CA ILE A 493 -11.10 -22.73 -32.03
C ILE A 493 -10.32 -23.35 -30.87
N ILE A 494 -9.71 -24.53 -31.07
CA ILE A 494 -8.86 -25.16 -30.05
C ILE A 494 -7.65 -24.28 -29.73
N LYS A 495 -7.00 -23.70 -30.75
CA LYS A 495 -5.86 -22.81 -30.55
C LYS A 495 -6.24 -21.56 -29.75
N MET A 496 -7.33 -20.88 -30.14
CA MET A 496 -7.87 -19.73 -29.40
C MET A 496 -8.11 -20.07 -27.92
N MET A 497 -8.77 -21.20 -27.65
CA MET A 497 -9.07 -21.63 -26.28
C MET A 497 -7.81 -21.94 -25.48
N LYS A 498 -6.78 -22.55 -26.08
CA LYS A 498 -5.50 -22.83 -25.41
C LYS A 498 -4.79 -21.55 -24.97
N GLU A 499 -4.67 -20.58 -25.88
CA GLU A 499 -4.03 -19.29 -25.60
C GLU A 499 -4.78 -18.51 -24.51
N TRP A 500 -6.12 -18.55 -24.56
CA TRP A 500 -6.95 -17.92 -23.55
C TRP A 500 -6.82 -18.56 -22.17
N ILE A 501 -6.86 -19.89 -22.06
CA ILE A 501 -6.74 -20.60 -20.78
C ILE A 501 -5.39 -20.32 -20.11
N MET A 502 -4.30 -20.29 -20.89
CA MET A 502 -2.97 -19.93 -20.40
C MET A 502 -2.93 -18.49 -19.88
N TRP A 503 -3.63 -17.57 -20.56
CA TRP A 503 -3.76 -16.19 -20.11
C TRP A 503 -4.62 -16.07 -18.83
N LEU A 504 -5.72 -16.83 -18.72
CA LEU A 504 -6.53 -16.87 -17.50
C LEU A 504 -5.74 -17.38 -16.30
N ALA A 505 -4.99 -18.45 -16.49
CA ALA A 505 -4.17 -19.05 -15.44
C ALA A 505 -3.07 -18.12 -14.91
N THR A 506 -2.67 -17.12 -15.70
CA THR A 506 -1.61 -16.16 -15.35
C THR A 506 -2.14 -14.82 -14.83
N VAL A 507 -3.36 -14.42 -15.20
CA VAL A 507 -3.87 -13.05 -14.96
C VAL A 507 -5.15 -13.00 -14.10
N CYS A 508 -5.90 -14.10 -13.99
CA CYS A 508 -7.20 -14.12 -13.30
C CYS A 508 -7.15 -14.88 -11.96
N PRO A 509 -7.50 -14.26 -10.81
CA PRO A 509 -7.85 -15.03 -9.62
C PRO A 509 -9.17 -15.78 -9.87
N PRO A 510 -9.37 -16.96 -9.25
CA PRO A 510 -10.54 -17.79 -9.50
C PRO A 510 -11.79 -17.18 -8.85
N GLU A 511 -12.41 -16.23 -9.52
CA GLU A 511 -13.72 -15.68 -9.17
C GLU A 511 -14.80 -16.38 -10.01
N ARG A 512 -15.73 -17.07 -9.34
CA ARG A 512 -17.10 -17.27 -9.85
C ARG A 512 -17.98 -16.32 -9.05
N ILE A 513 -18.79 -15.48 -9.68
CA ILE A 513 -19.99 -14.95 -9.02
C ILE A 513 -21.15 -15.56 -9.80
N THR A 514 -21.95 -16.41 -9.16
CA THR A 514 -23.28 -16.70 -9.67
C THR A 514 -24.08 -15.43 -9.45
N VAL A 515 -24.18 -14.58 -10.47
CA VAL A 515 -25.14 -13.48 -10.44
C VAL A 515 -26.51 -14.13 -10.48
N ASP A 516 -27.28 -13.92 -9.42
CA ASP A 516 -28.67 -14.32 -9.37
C ASP A 516 -29.39 -13.67 -10.56
N ARG A 517 -30.03 -14.49 -11.40
CA ARG A 517 -30.80 -14.02 -12.57
C ARG A 517 -31.89 -13.05 -12.15
N ASP A 518 -32.39 -13.17 -10.92
CA ASP A 518 -33.47 -12.34 -10.42
C ASP A 518 -33.00 -10.90 -10.14
N MET A 519 -31.70 -10.70 -9.86
CA MET A 519 -31.12 -9.38 -9.63
C MET A 519 -30.88 -8.57 -10.92
N ILE A 520 -30.76 -9.25 -12.06
CA ILE A 520 -30.62 -8.62 -13.39
C ILE A 520 -32.00 -8.16 -13.90
N ASN A 521 -33.02 -8.99 -13.71
CA ASN A 521 -34.39 -8.70 -14.17
C ASN A 521 -35.03 -7.53 -13.42
N GLU A 522 -34.67 -7.30 -12.15
CA GLU A 522 -35.20 -6.19 -11.35
C GLU A 522 -34.64 -4.81 -11.76
N TYR A 523 -33.48 -4.76 -12.43
CA TYR A 523 -32.78 -3.49 -12.73
C TYR A 523 -32.64 -3.14 -14.21
N PHE A 524 -32.79 -4.10 -15.15
CA PHE A 524 -32.59 -3.85 -16.58
C PHE A 524 -33.81 -4.11 -17.46
N GLY A 525 -34.91 -4.63 -16.92
CA GLY A 525 -36.07 -5.04 -17.73
C GLY A 525 -35.79 -6.30 -18.56
N GLU A 526 -36.85 -6.91 -19.08
CA GLU A 526 -36.80 -8.23 -19.75
C GLU A 526 -36.26 -8.23 -21.20
N GLU A 527 -35.81 -7.09 -21.75
CA GLU A 527 -35.40 -6.98 -23.17
C GLU A 527 -33.91 -7.22 -23.43
#